data_AF-A0A365TPE0-F1
#
_entry.id   AF-A0A365TPE0-F1
#
_cell.length_a   1.000
_cell.length_b   1.000
_cell.length_c   1.000
_cell.angle_alpha   90.00
_cell.angle_beta   90.00
_cell.angle_gamma   90.00
#
_symmetry.space_group_name_H-M   'P 1'
#
loop_
_entity.id
_entity.type
_entity.pdbx_description
1 polymer ?
#
loop_
_entity_poly.entity_id
_entity_poly.type
_entity_poly.pdbx_seq_one_letter_code
_entity_poly.pdbx_strand_id
1 'polypeptide(L)'
;MASPAWPRLAYSAALYALSPLISWRIWREQVPTYSRLQRMGIRLEPLLEAPRIWLHCASVGEVRAARPLIEGLLASYPAHSLLITTMTATGAQQSHSIINEQAAADQARLSHRFLPLDFPGAAKRFLRSVQPELAILFETELWPNLIHACRQQGVPVAIVNGRLSPRAFKSYQRLRSLMASTLADISWLAAKSTADAERFKALGSRAEVTSTVGSLKFEIASQNSNLQEGDRLHQEWGERPVWVAGSTRDGEEALLLKAHRQVLARYPNALLVLVPRHPQRFDEVAKLCNIEGWTLSRRSQQQSVTAQTQIYLGDTLGELAALYAAGSVAFVGGSLVSLGGHNVLEPAALGRPVLSGSSIENFADVVEPLQAVGSLTLVDSPDALADALIGYFAAPEKAYQAGRAGRAAIETQKGALARTLTGLAGLLPT
;
A
#
# COMPACT_ATOMS: atom_id res chain seq x y z
N MET A 1 -32.14 -12.50 -15.31
CA MET A 1 -33.09 -11.36 -15.50
C MET A 1 -32.26 -10.08 -15.59
N ALA A 2 -32.54 -9.21 -16.56
CA ALA A 2 -31.85 -7.92 -16.64
C ALA A 2 -32.17 -7.08 -15.39
N SER A 3 -31.16 -6.56 -14.71
CA SER A 3 -31.36 -5.67 -13.57
C SER A 3 -32.16 -4.44 -14.03
N PRO A 4 -33.16 -3.99 -13.26
CA PRO A 4 -33.97 -2.84 -13.66
C PRO A 4 -33.10 -1.58 -13.79
N ALA A 5 -33.34 -0.77 -14.82
CA ALA A 5 -32.55 0.44 -15.07
C ALA A 5 -32.88 1.61 -14.12
N TRP A 6 -34.05 1.57 -13.45
CA TRP A 6 -34.54 2.68 -12.62
C TRP A 6 -33.63 3.06 -11.44
N PRO A 7 -32.92 2.15 -10.73
CA PRO A 7 -32.08 2.54 -9.60
C PRO A 7 -30.94 3.46 -10.04
N ARG A 8 -30.30 3.16 -11.18
CA ARG A 8 -29.23 3.99 -11.76
C ARG A 8 -29.78 5.33 -12.26
N LEU A 9 -30.97 5.34 -12.86
CA LEU A 9 -31.61 6.59 -13.29
C LEU A 9 -31.98 7.48 -12.10
N ALA A 10 -32.51 6.90 -11.01
CA ALA A 10 -32.79 7.61 -9.76
C ALA A 10 -31.50 8.16 -9.13
N TYR A 11 -30.43 7.36 -9.10
CA TYR A 11 -29.10 7.81 -8.69
C TYR A 11 -28.61 9.00 -9.53
N SER A 12 -28.78 8.94 -10.85
CA SER A 12 -28.40 10.03 -11.76
C SER A 12 -29.23 11.29 -11.53
N ALA A 13 -30.54 11.16 -11.33
CA ALA A 13 -31.43 12.27 -11.01
C ALA A 13 -31.01 12.95 -9.69
N ALA A 14 -30.67 12.16 -8.66
CA ALA A 14 -30.15 12.67 -7.40
C ALA A 14 -28.81 13.41 -7.58
N LEU A 15 -27.89 12.88 -8.39
CA LEU A 15 -26.63 13.57 -8.71
C LEU A 15 -26.87 14.93 -9.37
N TYR A 16 -27.80 15.01 -10.33
CA TYR A 16 -28.15 16.27 -11.00
C TYR A 16 -28.83 17.25 -10.03
N ALA A 17 -29.72 16.79 -9.15
CA ALA A 17 -30.32 17.64 -8.12
C ALA A 17 -29.26 18.21 -7.16
N LEU A 18 -28.23 17.42 -6.84
CA LEU A 18 -27.11 17.81 -5.97
C LEU A 18 -25.98 18.53 -6.72
N SER A 19 -26.09 18.76 -8.03
CA SER A 19 -25.00 19.31 -8.83
C SER A 19 -24.52 20.70 -8.37
N PRO A 20 -25.37 21.62 -7.86
CA PRO A 20 -24.89 22.90 -7.33
C PRO A 20 -23.95 22.71 -6.12
N LEU A 21 -24.30 21.80 -5.21
CA LEU A 21 -23.49 21.49 -4.01
C LEU A 21 -22.19 20.77 -4.38
N ILE A 22 -22.27 19.81 -5.30
CA ILE A 22 -21.09 19.10 -5.82
C ILE A 22 -20.14 20.08 -6.51
N SER A 23 -20.67 20.97 -7.35
CA SER A 23 -19.88 21.99 -8.05
C SER A 23 -19.24 22.97 -7.07
N TRP A 24 -19.98 23.42 -6.04
CA TRP A 24 -19.44 24.27 -4.99
C TRP A 24 -18.30 23.60 -4.21
N ARG A 25 -18.46 22.32 -3.85
CA ARG A 25 -17.41 21.55 -3.17
C ARG A 25 -16.15 21.43 -4.03
N ILE A 26 -16.30 21.07 -5.31
CA ILE A 26 -15.17 20.97 -6.26
C ILE A 26 -14.51 22.33 -6.50
N TRP A 27 -15.30 23.41 -6.48
CA TRP A 27 -14.76 24.76 -6.60
C TRP A 27 -13.87 25.14 -5.41
N ARG A 28 -14.20 24.66 -4.20
CA ARG A 28 -13.38 24.84 -3.00
C ARG A 28 -12.15 23.94 -2.92
N GLU A 29 -12.10 22.85 -3.67
CA GLU A 29 -10.91 22.00 -3.76
C GLU A 29 -9.80 22.75 -4.51
N GLN A 30 -8.79 23.20 -3.76
CA GLN A 30 -7.56 23.78 -4.31
C GLN A 30 -6.64 22.65 -4.78
N VAL A 31 -6.86 22.15 -6.00
CA VAL A 31 -5.92 21.23 -6.66
C VAL A 31 -5.05 22.05 -7.61
N PRO A 32 -3.70 22.07 -7.45
CA PRO A 32 -2.80 22.99 -8.18
C PRO A 32 -2.82 22.88 -9.71
N THR A 33 -3.34 21.79 -10.26
CA THR A 33 -3.29 21.49 -11.70
C THR A 33 -4.63 20.96 -12.21
N TYR A 34 -5.26 21.74 -13.09
CA TYR A 34 -6.30 21.39 -14.10
C TYR A 34 -7.43 20.38 -13.76
N SER A 35 -7.84 20.19 -12.50
CA SER A 35 -8.74 19.07 -12.17
C SER A 35 -10.22 19.25 -12.55
N ARG A 36 -10.73 20.47 -12.73
CA ARG A 36 -12.20 20.70 -12.80
C ARG A 36 -12.85 20.26 -14.10
N LEU A 37 -12.23 20.58 -15.24
CA LEU A 37 -12.76 20.20 -16.55
C LEU A 37 -12.53 18.71 -16.81
N GLN A 38 -11.39 18.17 -16.38
CA GLN A 38 -11.11 16.73 -16.43
C GLN A 38 -12.14 15.93 -15.61
N ARG A 39 -12.56 16.45 -14.44
CA ARG A 39 -13.67 15.90 -13.65
C ARG A 39 -15.02 15.89 -14.39
N MET A 40 -15.19 16.68 -15.44
CA MET A 40 -16.35 16.62 -16.33
C MET A 40 -16.10 15.79 -17.59
N GLY A 41 -14.95 15.12 -17.71
CA GLY A 41 -14.52 14.43 -18.93
C GLY A 41 -14.26 15.40 -20.09
N ILE A 42 -13.83 16.63 -19.81
CA ILE A 42 -13.57 17.70 -20.79
C ILE A 42 -12.07 18.08 -20.72
N ARG A 43 -11.47 18.48 -21.86
CA ARG A 43 -10.04 18.82 -21.98
C ARG A 43 -9.13 17.72 -21.43
N LEU A 44 -9.45 16.50 -21.84
CA LEU A 44 -8.59 15.35 -21.66
C LEU A 44 -7.54 15.44 -22.77
N GLU A 45 -6.26 15.57 -22.39
CA GLU A 45 -5.17 15.61 -23.36
C GLU A 45 -5.17 14.33 -24.22
N PRO A 46 -4.50 14.32 -25.38
CA PRO A 46 -4.25 13.08 -26.09
C PRO A 46 -3.49 12.10 -25.19
N LEU A 47 -3.77 10.81 -25.32
CA LEU A 47 -2.98 9.74 -24.70
C LEU A 47 -2.19 9.04 -25.81
N LEU A 48 -1.13 8.32 -25.44
CA LEU A 48 -0.33 7.52 -26.38
C LEU A 48 -1.22 6.60 -27.23
N GLU A 49 -1.04 6.59 -28.55
CA GLU A 49 -1.76 5.69 -29.46
C GLU A 49 -1.28 4.24 -29.29
N ALA A 50 -1.84 3.55 -28.29
CA ALA A 50 -1.56 2.16 -27.96
C ALA A 50 -2.79 1.53 -27.29
N PRO A 51 -2.94 0.19 -27.35
CA PRO A 51 -3.88 -0.55 -26.50
C PRO A 51 -3.76 -0.08 -25.06
N ARG A 52 -4.88 0.03 -24.34
CA ARG A 52 -4.89 0.72 -23.04
C ARG A 52 -5.60 -0.07 -21.97
N ILE A 53 -4.89 -0.23 -20.86
CA ILE A 53 -5.48 -0.65 -19.59
C ILE A 53 -5.69 0.60 -18.75
N TRP A 54 -6.88 0.74 -18.17
CA TRP A 54 -7.19 1.83 -17.26
C TRP A 54 -7.32 1.31 -15.84
N LEU A 55 -6.49 1.80 -14.94
CA LEU A 55 -6.50 1.49 -13.51
C LEU A 55 -6.96 2.71 -12.71
N HIS A 56 -8.01 2.55 -11.90
CA HIS A 56 -8.48 3.58 -10.99
C HIS A 56 -8.11 3.25 -9.53
N CYS A 57 -7.45 4.21 -8.88
CA CYS A 57 -7.13 4.20 -7.45
C CYS A 57 -7.55 5.56 -6.85
N ALA A 58 -8.60 5.63 -6.03
CA ALA A 58 -9.16 6.89 -5.56
C ALA A 58 -8.22 7.69 -4.63
N SER A 59 -7.43 6.99 -3.82
CA SER A 59 -6.61 7.57 -2.74
C SER A 59 -5.12 7.23 -2.82
N VAL A 60 -4.30 7.92 -2.02
CA VAL A 60 -2.85 7.62 -1.85
C VAL A 60 -2.62 6.18 -1.42
N GLY A 61 -3.43 5.67 -0.49
CA GLY A 61 -3.32 4.32 0.04
C GLY A 61 -3.52 3.27 -1.04
N GLU A 62 -4.52 3.46 -1.89
CA GLU A 62 -4.80 2.57 -3.02
C GLU A 62 -3.72 2.64 -4.10
N VAL A 63 -3.23 3.83 -4.44
CA VAL A 63 -2.13 3.98 -5.41
C VAL A 63 -0.89 3.22 -4.92
N ARG A 64 -0.57 3.28 -3.62
CA ARG A 64 0.54 2.51 -3.03
C ARG A 64 0.28 1.01 -3.06
N ALA A 65 -0.91 0.58 -2.65
CA ALA A 65 -1.29 -0.83 -2.63
C ALA A 65 -1.37 -1.45 -4.05
N ALA A 66 -1.61 -0.63 -5.07
CA ALA A 66 -1.68 -1.05 -6.46
C ALA A 66 -0.31 -1.15 -7.16
N ARG A 67 0.80 -0.73 -6.53
CA ARG A 67 2.13 -0.78 -7.14
C ARG A 67 2.49 -2.17 -7.72
N PRO A 68 2.34 -3.28 -6.99
CA PRO A 68 2.66 -4.61 -7.54
C PRO A 68 1.83 -4.95 -8.79
N LEU A 69 0.58 -4.47 -8.85
CA LEU A 69 -0.27 -4.64 -10.03
C LEU A 69 0.18 -3.77 -11.19
N ILE A 70 0.58 -2.52 -10.94
CA ILE A 70 1.13 -1.62 -11.97
C ILE A 70 2.36 -2.25 -12.62
N GLU A 71 3.31 -2.71 -11.81
CA GLU A 71 4.55 -3.34 -12.27
C GLU A 71 4.26 -4.66 -13.01
N GLY A 72 3.37 -5.50 -12.45
CA GLY A 72 2.95 -6.75 -13.08
C GLY A 72 2.26 -6.56 -14.43
N LEU A 73 1.43 -5.51 -14.58
CA LEU A 73 0.77 -5.17 -15.84
C LEU A 73 1.78 -4.65 -16.88
N LEU A 74 2.72 -3.79 -16.48
CA LEU A 74 3.76 -3.27 -17.38
C LEU A 74 4.64 -4.38 -17.94
N ALA A 75 4.96 -5.39 -17.12
CA ALA A 75 5.74 -6.56 -17.50
C ALA A 75 4.95 -7.53 -18.38
N SER A 76 3.67 -7.79 -18.05
CA SER A 76 2.83 -8.75 -18.78
C SER A 76 2.32 -8.21 -20.11
N TYR A 77 2.16 -6.87 -20.22
CA TYR A 77 1.57 -6.19 -21.37
C TYR A 77 2.50 -5.07 -21.89
N PRO A 78 3.65 -5.42 -22.52
CA PRO A 78 4.62 -4.44 -22.98
C PRO A 78 4.10 -3.54 -24.12
N ALA A 79 3.10 -4.01 -24.88
CA ALA A 79 2.46 -3.24 -25.95
C ALA A 79 1.36 -2.27 -25.44
N HIS A 80 0.93 -2.41 -24.19
CA HIS A 80 -0.14 -1.60 -23.63
C HIS A 80 0.41 -0.34 -22.95
N SER A 81 -0.37 0.73 -23.07
CA SER A 81 -0.30 1.90 -22.19
C SER A 81 -1.15 1.67 -20.93
N LEU A 82 -0.71 2.22 -19.81
CA LEU A 82 -1.44 2.15 -18.54
C LEU A 82 -1.83 3.56 -18.09
N LEU A 83 -3.14 3.81 -18.08
CA LEU A 83 -3.71 5.04 -17.53
C LEU A 83 -4.08 4.82 -16.06
N ILE A 84 -3.50 5.60 -15.17
CA ILE A 84 -3.86 5.64 -13.76
C ILE A 84 -4.81 6.82 -13.53
N THR A 85 -5.94 6.60 -12.86
CA THR A 85 -6.79 7.71 -12.39
C THR A 85 -6.91 7.77 -10.88
N THR A 86 -6.95 8.99 -10.35
CA THR A 86 -7.18 9.25 -8.92
C THR A 86 -8.27 10.28 -8.70
N MET A 87 -8.78 10.39 -7.46
CA MET A 87 -9.73 11.44 -7.09
C MET A 87 -9.09 12.61 -6.32
N THR A 88 -7.97 12.35 -5.66
CA THR A 88 -7.33 13.30 -4.73
C THR A 88 -6.00 13.84 -5.28
N ALA A 89 -5.67 15.08 -4.93
CA ALA A 89 -4.41 15.71 -5.32
C ALA A 89 -3.18 14.94 -4.80
N THR A 90 -3.26 14.46 -3.56
CA THR A 90 -2.22 13.64 -2.94
C THR A 90 -2.10 12.28 -3.64
N GLY A 91 -3.21 11.65 -4.05
CA GLY A 91 -3.19 10.45 -4.88
C GLY A 91 -2.51 10.67 -6.24
N ALA A 92 -2.75 11.83 -6.86
CA ALA A 92 -2.07 12.22 -8.11
C ALA A 92 -0.56 12.37 -7.91
N GLN A 93 -0.12 13.08 -6.87
CA GLN A 93 1.30 13.20 -6.51
C GLN A 93 1.95 11.83 -6.31
N GLN A 94 1.28 10.93 -5.57
CA GLN A 94 1.77 9.57 -5.38
C GLN A 94 1.84 8.78 -6.69
N SER A 95 0.88 8.97 -7.60
CA SER A 95 0.90 8.33 -8.93
C SER A 95 2.11 8.82 -9.74
N HIS A 96 2.36 10.14 -9.77
CA HIS A 96 3.54 10.70 -10.43
C HIS A 96 4.86 10.20 -9.82
N SER A 97 4.94 10.04 -8.49
CA SER A 97 6.11 9.42 -7.84
C SER A 97 6.36 8.02 -8.37
N ILE A 98 5.33 7.17 -8.39
CA ILE A 98 5.45 5.80 -8.89
C ILE A 98 5.88 5.78 -10.36
N ILE A 99 5.31 6.65 -11.20
CA ILE A 99 5.68 6.78 -12.61
C ILE A 99 7.17 7.16 -12.72
N ASN A 100 7.61 8.21 -12.04
CA ASN A 100 9.01 8.68 -12.11
C ASN A 100 10.03 7.66 -11.58
N GLU A 101 9.60 6.74 -10.73
CA GLU A 101 10.44 5.64 -10.21
C GLU A 101 10.57 4.46 -11.19
N GLN A 102 9.77 4.39 -12.26
CA GLN A 102 9.88 3.32 -13.26
C GLN A 102 11.04 3.54 -14.22
N ALA A 103 11.46 2.49 -14.93
CA ALA A 103 12.43 2.59 -16.01
C ALA A 103 11.92 3.54 -17.12
N ALA A 104 12.84 4.24 -17.80
CA ALA A 104 12.49 5.25 -18.81
C ALA A 104 11.54 4.71 -19.92
N ALA A 105 11.70 3.45 -20.31
CA ALA A 105 10.82 2.79 -21.29
C ALA A 105 9.37 2.64 -20.79
N ASP A 106 9.18 2.44 -19.49
CA ASP A 106 7.86 2.26 -18.86
C ASP A 106 7.21 3.60 -18.53
N GLN A 107 8.01 4.61 -18.18
CA GLN A 107 7.54 5.98 -17.93
C GLN A 107 6.72 6.52 -19.09
N ALA A 108 7.18 6.31 -20.33
CA ALA A 108 6.50 6.78 -21.55
C ALA A 108 5.12 6.13 -21.78
N ARG A 109 4.87 4.95 -21.19
CA ARG A 109 3.62 4.18 -21.32
C ARG A 109 2.64 4.46 -20.21
N LEU A 110 3.07 5.17 -19.17
CA LEU A 110 2.26 5.52 -18.01
C LEU A 110 1.71 6.93 -18.13
N SER A 111 0.47 7.12 -17.73
CA SER A 111 -0.15 8.44 -17.67
C SER A 111 -1.07 8.53 -16.46
N HIS A 112 -1.22 9.74 -15.91
CA HIS A 112 -2.15 10.01 -14.82
C HIS A 112 -3.24 11.01 -15.23
N ARG A 113 -4.47 10.79 -14.75
CA ARG A 113 -5.59 11.76 -14.84
C ARG A 113 -6.45 11.77 -13.59
N PHE A 114 -7.24 12.82 -13.41
CA PHE A 114 -8.34 12.76 -12.47
C PHE A 114 -9.52 11.97 -13.03
N LEU A 115 -10.15 11.16 -12.17
CA LEU A 115 -11.39 10.47 -12.51
C LEU A 115 -12.51 11.50 -12.79
N PRO A 116 -13.36 11.30 -13.82
CA PRO A 116 -14.57 12.09 -13.97
C PRO A 116 -15.51 11.88 -12.77
N LEU A 117 -16.34 12.88 -12.50
CA LEU A 117 -17.52 12.70 -11.66
C LEU A 117 -18.49 11.75 -12.34
N ASP A 118 -19.25 11.01 -11.54
CA ASP A 118 -20.14 9.95 -12.02
C ASP A 118 -21.46 10.47 -12.63
N PHE A 119 -21.41 11.62 -13.30
CA PHE A 119 -22.50 12.09 -14.16
C PHE A 119 -22.50 11.27 -15.46
N PRO A 120 -23.67 10.86 -15.98
CA PRO A 120 -23.75 10.07 -17.23
C PRO A 120 -22.99 10.68 -18.40
N GLY A 121 -23.09 12.01 -18.57
CA GLY A 121 -22.37 12.72 -19.64
C GLY A 121 -20.86 12.78 -19.44
N ALA A 122 -20.38 12.92 -18.20
CA ALA A 122 -18.96 12.98 -17.89
C ALA A 122 -18.30 11.61 -18.05
N ALA A 123 -18.92 10.56 -17.50
CA ALA A 123 -18.50 9.17 -17.68
C ALA A 123 -18.40 8.79 -19.17
N LYS A 124 -19.42 9.13 -19.96
CA LYS A 124 -19.44 8.83 -21.41
C LYS A 124 -18.33 9.55 -22.17
N ARG A 125 -18.10 10.85 -21.89
CA ARG A 125 -17.01 11.62 -22.53
C ARG A 125 -15.64 11.07 -22.15
N PHE A 126 -15.44 10.74 -20.87
CA PHE A 126 -14.19 10.17 -20.39
C PHE A 126 -13.86 8.87 -21.13
N LEU A 127 -14.79 7.91 -21.16
CA LEU A 127 -14.54 6.65 -21.84
C LEU A 127 -14.37 6.78 -23.35
N ARG A 128 -15.09 7.70 -24.00
CA ARG A 128 -14.86 8.00 -25.42
C ARG A 128 -13.47 8.55 -25.72
N SER A 129 -12.87 9.27 -24.77
CA SER A 129 -11.51 9.81 -24.90
C SER A 129 -10.44 8.79 -24.49
N VAL A 130 -10.74 7.93 -23.52
CA VAL A 130 -9.77 6.97 -22.98
C VAL A 130 -9.76 5.66 -23.75
N GLN A 131 -10.90 5.20 -24.28
CA GLN A 131 -11.07 3.96 -25.04
C GLN A 131 -10.23 2.78 -24.49
N PRO A 132 -10.39 2.41 -23.20
CA PRO A 132 -9.61 1.33 -22.63
C PRO A 132 -10.13 -0.03 -23.12
N GLU A 133 -9.23 -1.01 -23.29
CA GLU A 133 -9.59 -2.41 -23.52
C GLU A 133 -10.03 -3.10 -22.22
N LEU A 134 -9.60 -2.57 -21.08
CA LEU A 134 -9.93 -3.07 -19.75
C LEU A 134 -9.97 -1.93 -18.74
N ALA A 135 -11.04 -1.87 -17.95
CA ALA A 135 -11.16 -1.00 -16.80
C ALA A 135 -10.95 -1.79 -15.51
N ILE A 136 -10.01 -1.34 -14.67
CA ILE A 136 -9.66 -1.94 -13.39
C ILE A 136 -9.99 -0.94 -12.29
N LEU A 137 -10.87 -1.31 -11.37
CA LEU A 137 -11.26 -0.53 -10.21
C LEU A 137 -10.60 -1.13 -8.96
N PHE A 138 -9.74 -0.38 -8.28
CA PHE A 138 -9.01 -0.86 -7.12
C PHE A 138 -9.84 -0.73 -5.84
N GLU A 139 -9.89 -1.79 -5.03
CA GLU A 139 -10.74 -1.91 -3.83
C GLU A 139 -12.26 -1.77 -4.10
N THR A 140 -12.93 -0.71 -3.63
CA THR A 140 -14.40 -0.59 -3.65
C THR A 140 -14.82 0.76 -4.21
N GLU A 141 -14.53 0.95 -5.48
CA GLU A 141 -14.88 2.14 -6.27
C GLU A 141 -16.09 1.86 -7.17
N LEU A 142 -17.26 1.64 -6.55
CA LEU A 142 -18.51 1.34 -7.26
C LEU A 142 -19.17 2.62 -7.78
N TRP A 143 -18.91 2.97 -9.04
CA TRP A 143 -19.44 4.15 -9.75
C TRP A 143 -20.52 3.75 -10.77
N PRO A 144 -21.83 3.84 -10.44
CA PRO A 144 -22.90 3.28 -11.27
C PRO A 144 -22.95 3.78 -12.71
N ASN A 145 -22.71 5.07 -12.97
CA ASN A 145 -22.79 5.60 -14.33
C ASN A 145 -21.54 5.32 -15.16
N LEU A 146 -20.37 5.32 -14.53
CA LEU A 146 -19.08 4.99 -15.12
C LEU A 146 -19.00 3.52 -15.52
N ILE A 147 -19.40 2.61 -14.61
CA ILE A 147 -19.47 1.17 -14.89
C ILE A 147 -20.49 0.90 -16.00
N HIS A 148 -21.65 1.54 -15.94
CA HIS A 148 -22.64 1.42 -17.01
C HIS A 148 -22.12 1.94 -18.36
N ALA A 149 -21.36 3.03 -18.37
CA ALA A 149 -20.75 3.58 -19.57
C ALA A 149 -19.68 2.64 -20.15
N CYS A 150 -18.95 1.89 -19.31
CA CYS A 150 -18.02 0.84 -19.75
C CYS A 150 -18.78 -0.26 -20.50
N ARG A 151 -19.87 -0.77 -19.89
CA ARG A 151 -20.75 -1.75 -20.52
C ARG A 151 -21.29 -1.27 -21.87
N GLN A 152 -21.75 -0.03 -21.96
CA GLN A 152 -22.27 0.53 -23.22
C GLN A 152 -21.21 0.58 -24.34
N GLN A 153 -19.92 0.62 -23.99
CA GLN A 153 -18.80 0.65 -24.94
C GLN A 153 -18.11 -0.71 -25.08
N GLY A 154 -18.66 -1.76 -24.49
CA GLY A 154 -18.07 -3.11 -24.54
C GLY A 154 -16.77 -3.25 -23.75
N VAL A 155 -16.47 -2.30 -22.86
CA VAL A 155 -15.26 -2.33 -22.02
C VAL A 155 -15.49 -3.27 -20.83
N PRO A 156 -14.75 -4.37 -20.68
CA PRO A 156 -14.82 -5.21 -19.49
C PRO A 156 -14.35 -4.45 -18.26
N VAL A 157 -15.03 -4.68 -17.13
CA VAL A 157 -14.71 -4.05 -15.85
C VAL A 157 -14.30 -5.11 -14.84
N ALA A 158 -13.10 -4.96 -14.29
CA ALA A 158 -12.59 -5.76 -13.18
C ALA A 158 -12.55 -4.94 -11.90
N ILE A 159 -12.98 -5.51 -10.79
CA ILE A 159 -12.68 -5.00 -9.44
C ILE A 159 -11.53 -5.84 -8.88
N VAL A 160 -10.44 -5.21 -8.45
CA VAL A 160 -9.26 -5.90 -7.94
C VAL A 160 -8.92 -5.49 -6.51
N ASN A 161 -8.32 -6.40 -5.75
CA ASN A 161 -8.11 -6.23 -4.31
C ASN A 161 -9.42 -5.83 -3.58
N GLY A 162 -10.55 -6.35 -4.06
CA GLY A 162 -11.88 -5.93 -3.67
C GLY A 162 -12.12 -6.08 -2.18
N ARG A 163 -12.43 -4.98 -1.50
CA ARG A 163 -12.58 -4.91 -0.04
C ARG A 163 -13.87 -4.24 0.35
N LEU A 164 -14.78 -4.99 0.96
CA LEU A 164 -16.05 -4.44 1.41
C LEU A 164 -16.15 -4.53 2.93
N SER A 165 -15.80 -3.43 3.61
CA SER A 165 -15.86 -3.37 5.08
C SER A 165 -17.29 -3.60 5.60
N PRO A 166 -17.47 -4.12 6.84
CA PRO A 166 -18.81 -4.30 7.42
C PRO A 166 -19.65 -3.02 7.43
N ARG A 167 -19.00 -1.87 7.68
CA ARG A 167 -19.64 -0.54 7.65
C ARG A 167 -20.11 -0.16 6.25
N ALA A 168 -19.25 -0.34 5.23
CA ALA A 168 -19.61 -0.05 3.84
C ALA A 168 -20.73 -0.99 3.35
N PHE A 169 -20.64 -2.28 3.68
CA PHE A 169 -21.67 -3.28 3.38
C PHE A 169 -23.04 -2.87 3.93
N LYS A 170 -23.13 -2.49 5.22
CA LYS A 170 -24.39 -2.05 5.83
C LYS A 170 -24.99 -0.83 5.12
N SER A 171 -24.17 0.12 4.69
CA SER A 171 -24.63 1.27 3.91
C SER A 171 -25.12 0.87 2.52
N TYR A 172 -24.37 0.02 1.82
CA TYR A 172 -24.71 -0.45 0.47
C TYR A 172 -25.91 -1.39 0.43
N GLN A 173 -26.17 -2.13 1.51
CA GLN A 173 -27.39 -2.92 1.64
C GLN A 173 -28.67 -2.06 1.55
N ARG A 174 -28.64 -0.82 2.04
CA ARG A 174 -29.79 0.11 1.93
C ARG A 174 -30.07 0.52 0.48
N LEU A 175 -29.05 0.44 -0.38
CA LEU A 175 -29.12 0.76 -1.80
C LEU A 175 -28.94 -0.52 -2.65
N ARG A 176 -29.37 -1.68 -2.14
CA ARG A 176 -29.13 -2.99 -2.75
C ARG A 176 -29.54 -3.05 -4.23
N SER A 177 -30.67 -2.46 -4.62
CA SER A 177 -31.11 -2.48 -6.01
C SER A 177 -30.12 -1.75 -6.94
N LEU A 178 -29.59 -0.61 -6.51
CA LEU A 178 -28.55 0.12 -7.24
C LEU A 178 -27.26 -0.71 -7.29
N MET A 179 -26.80 -1.21 -6.15
CA MET A 179 -25.56 -1.99 -6.08
C MET A 179 -25.64 -3.28 -6.90
N ALA A 180 -26.74 -4.03 -6.83
CA ALA A 180 -26.96 -5.21 -7.66
C ALA A 180 -27.00 -4.85 -9.16
N SER A 181 -27.60 -3.72 -9.53
CA SER A 181 -27.58 -3.25 -10.93
C SER A 181 -26.17 -2.89 -11.39
N THR A 182 -25.36 -2.26 -10.53
CA THR A 182 -23.97 -1.88 -10.83
C THR A 182 -23.05 -3.11 -10.89
N LEU A 183 -23.18 -4.05 -9.94
CA LEU A 183 -22.39 -5.28 -9.89
C LEU A 183 -22.72 -6.25 -11.04
N ALA A 184 -23.93 -6.18 -11.59
CA ALA A 184 -24.30 -6.96 -12.77
C ALA A 184 -23.50 -6.58 -14.04
N ASP A 185 -22.93 -5.36 -14.06
CA ASP A 185 -22.10 -4.85 -15.16
C ASP A 185 -20.60 -5.13 -14.95
N ILE A 186 -20.22 -5.82 -13.87
CA ILE A 186 -18.85 -6.23 -13.59
C ILE A 186 -18.53 -7.54 -14.30
N SER A 187 -17.42 -7.55 -15.03
CA SER A 187 -16.91 -8.71 -15.76
C SER A 187 -16.16 -9.67 -14.84
N TRP A 188 -15.44 -9.14 -13.85
CA TRP A 188 -14.74 -9.94 -12.85
C TRP A 188 -14.54 -9.19 -11.53
N LEU A 189 -14.65 -9.89 -10.41
CA LEU A 189 -14.45 -9.36 -9.06
C LEU A 189 -13.45 -10.23 -8.32
N ALA A 190 -12.26 -9.68 -8.11
CA ALA A 190 -11.16 -10.30 -7.39
C ALA A 190 -11.15 -9.78 -5.94
N ALA A 191 -11.89 -10.46 -5.07
CA ALA A 191 -12.00 -10.11 -3.66
C ALA A 191 -10.72 -10.48 -2.90
N LYS A 192 -10.31 -9.63 -1.95
CA LYS A 192 -9.09 -9.88 -1.19
C LYS A 192 -9.24 -10.96 -0.10
N SER A 193 -10.46 -11.26 0.31
CA SER A 193 -10.77 -12.32 1.30
C SER A 193 -12.08 -13.03 0.97
N THR A 194 -12.30 -14.21 1.54
CA THR A 194 -13.59 -14.92 1.44
C THR A 194 -14.73 -14.10 2.03
N ALA A 195 -14.50 -13.42 3.17
CA ALA A 195 -15.50 -12.57 3.80
C ALA A 195 -15.91 -11.38 2.91
N ASP A 196 -14.96 -10.77 2.19
CA ASP A 196 -15.25 -9.72 1.22
C ASP A 196 -16.06 -10.28 0.03
N ALA A 197 -15.68 -11.44 -0.49
CA ALA A 197 -16.40 -12.11 -1.57
C ALA A 197 -17.86 -12.40 -1.21
N GLU A 198 -18.12 -12.92 0.01
CA GLU A 198 -19.48 -13.15 0.49
C GLU A 198 -20.30 -11.86 0.58
N ARG A 199 -19.71 -10.76 1.07
CA ARG A 199 -20.41 -9.47 1.14
C ARG A 199 -20.74 -8.93 -0.25
N PHE A 200 -19.83 -9.04 -1.23
CA PHE A 200 -20.13 -8.64 -2.61
C PHE A 200 -21.23 -9.50 -3.24
N LYS A 201 -21.20 -10.82 -3.04
CA LYS A 201 -22.28 -11.72 -3.48
C LYS A 201 -23.62 -11.35 -2.83
N ALA A 202 -23.61 -11.06 -1.53
CA ALA A 202 -24.80 -10.62 -0.81
C ALA A 202 -25.36 -9.26 -1.30
N LEU A 203 -24.52 -8.38 -1.87
CA LEU A 203 -24.95 -7.13 -2.52
C LEU A 203 -25.49 -7.32 -3.95
N GLY A 204 -25.25 -8.47 -4.58
CA GLY A 204 -25.74 -8.80 -5.92
C GLY A 204 -24.65 -9.11 -6.96
N SER A 205 -23.39 -9.28 -6.56
CA SER A 205 -22.35 -9.80 -7.46
C SER A 205 -22.64 -11.24 -7.86
N ARG A 206 -22.38 -11.60 -9.12
CA ARG A 206 -22.56 -12.98 -9.62
C ARG A 206 -21.44 -13.87 -9.09
N ALA A 207 -21.80 -15.05 -8.60
CA ALA A 207 -20.82 -16.00 -8.03
C ALA A 207 -19.77 -16.44 -9.06
N GLU A 208 -20.18 -16.66 -10.31
CA GLU A 208 -19.31 -17.13 -11.41
C GLU A 208 -18.19 -16.15 -11.80
N VAL A 209 -18.36 -14.86 -11.51
CA VAL A 209 -17.33 -13.83 -11.78
C VAL A 209 -16.69 -13.30 -10.50
N THR A 210 -17.01 -13.89 -9.35
CA THR A 210 -16.47 -13.47 -8.06
C THR A 210 -15.47 -14.51 -7.56
N SER A 211 -14.21 -14.12 -7.41
CA SER A 211 -13.12 -14.99 -6.95
C SER A 211 -12.42 -14.38 -5.75
N THR A 212 -11.97 -15.21 -4.81
CA THR A 212 -11.05 -14.77 -3.75
C THR A 212 -9.62 -14.94 -4.23
N VAL A 213 -8.88 -13.84 -4.38
CA VAL A 213 -7.51 -13.86 -4.90
C VAL A 213 -6.46 -13.52 -3.84
N GLY A 214 -6.85 -13.05 -2.66
CA GLY A 214 -5.91 -12.57 -1.64
C GLY A 214 -5.60 -11.07 -1.80
N SER A 215 -4.78 -10.51 -0.90
CA SER A 215 -4.45 -9.08 -0.95
C SER A 215 -3.10 -8.82 -1.59
N LEU A 216 -3.07 -7.86 -2.52
CA LEU A 216 -1.83 -7.40 -3.16
C LEU A 216 -0.85 -6.76 -2.18
N LYS A 217 -1.28 -6.39 -0.96
CA LYS A 217 -0.38 -5.87 0.09
C LYS A 217 0.68 -6.87 0.52
N PHE A 218 0.41 -8.18 0.42
CA PHE A 218 1.35 -9.25 0.81
C PHE A 218 2.33 -9.64 -0.31
N GLU A 219 2.23 -8.99 -1.48
CA GLU A 219 3.15 -9.18 -2.59
C GLU A 219 4.43 -8.42 -2.30
N ILE A 220 5.39 -9.13 -1.72
CA ILE A 220 6.71 -8.62 -1.39
C ILE A 220 7.69 -9.17 -2.41
N ALA A 221 8.42 -8.28 -3.07
CA ALA A 221 9.46 -8.63 -4.02
C ALA A 221 10.48 -9.61 -3.41
N SER A 222 11.13 -10.40 -4.26
CA SER A 222 12.18 -11.33 -3.83
C SER A 222 13.23 -10.60 -3.01
N GLN A 223 13.50 -11.12 -1.81
CA GLN A 223 14.42 -10.51 -0.85
C GLN A 223 15.85 -11.07 -0.97
N ASN A 224 16.16 -11.83 -2.02
CA ASN A 224 17.43 -12.57 -2.10
C ASN A 224 18.67 -11.67 -1.98
N SER A 225 18.72 -10.55 -2.69
CA SER A 225 19.83 -9.59 -2.59
C SER A 225 19.90 -8.92 -1.21
N ASN A 226 18.73 -8.61 -0.63
CA ASN A 226 18.63 -7.99 0.70
C ASN A 226 19.06 -8.97 1.80
N LEU A 227 18.74 -10.26 1.66
CA LEU A 227 19.20 -11.32 2.56
C LEU A 227 20.72 -11.49 2.47
N GLN A 228 21.29 -11.51 1.26
CA GLN A 228 22.74 -11.61 1.08
C GLN A 228 23.49 -10.43 1.72
N GLU A 229 23.02 -9.19 1.49
CA GLU A 229 23.61 -8.01 2.13
C GLU A 229 23.36 -8.03 3.65
N GLY A 230 22.18 -8.46 4.08
CA GLY A 230 21.85 -8.62 5.50
C GLY A 230 22.79 -9.60 6.20
N ASP A 231 23.05 -10.76 5.59
CA ASP A 231 23.96 -11.78 6.10
C ASP A 231 25.40 -11.25 6.15
N ARG A 232 25.84 -10.50 5.13
CA ARG A 232 27.15 -9.83 5.11
C ARG A 232 27.30 -8.88 6.30
N LEU A 233 26.32 -8.00 6.49
CA LEU A 233 26.32 -7.03 7.61
C LEU A 233 26.24 -7.73 8.96
N HIS A 234 25.43 -8.77 9.09
CA HIS A 234 25.32 -9.56 10.31
C HIS A 234 26.66 -10.21 10.68
N GLN A 235 27.37 -10.77 9.70
CA GLN A 235 28.72 -11.31 9.90
C GLN A 235 29.73 -10.24 10.30
N GLU A 236 29.67 -9.04 9.69
CA GLU A 236 30.53 -7.90 10.02
C GLU A 236 30.31 -7.43 11.47
N TRP A 237 29.06 -7.45 11.94
CA TRP A 237 28.70 -6.97 13.29
C TRP A 237 28.90 -8.03 14.39
N GLY A 238 29.05 -9.31 14.01
CA GLY A 238 29.27 -10.44 14.92
C GLY A 238 28.03 -10.83 15.72
N GLU A 239 28.22 -11.71 16.73
CA GLU A 239 27.12 -12.31 17.54
C GLU A 239 26.45 -11.33 18.53
N ARG A 240 26.60 -10.02 18.34
CA ARG A 240 26.02 -9.02 19.24
C ARG A 240 24.51 -8.87 19.03
N PRO A 241 23.73 -8.47 20.05
CA PRO A 241 22.32 -8.17 19.86
C PRO A 241 22.09 -6.99 18.92
N VAL A 242 21.39 -7.20 17.80
CA VAL A 242 21.07 -6.15 16.82
C VAL A 242 19.57 -6.03 16.65
N TRP A 243 19.05 -4.81 16.73
CA TRP A 243 17.68 -4.50 16.34
C TRP A 243 17.62 -3.29 15.42
N VAL A 244 16.61 -3.26 14.57
CA VAL A 244 16.50 -2.28 13.47
C VAL A 244 15.22 -1.50 13.66
N ALA A 245 15.33 -0.20 13.88
CA ALA A 245 14.21 0.73 13.90
C ALA A 245 14.07 1.41 12.54
N GLY A 246 13.14 0.91 11.73
CA GLY A 246 12.99 1.31 10.35
C GLY A 246 11.84 2.28 10.11
N SER A 247 12.03 3.19 9.14
CA SER A 247 11.06 4.22 8.78
C SER A 247 10.68 5.13 9.94
N THR A 248 11.63 5.51 10.81
CA THR A 248 11.31 6.37 11.97
C THR A 248 10.85 7.76 11.55
N ARG A 249 9.99 8.34 12.37
CA ARG A 249 9.39 9.67 12.17
C ARG A 249 9.76 10.61 13.31
N ASP A 250 9.60 11.90 13.02
CA ASP A 250 9.88 12.96 13.98
C ASP A 250 9.13 12.72 15.31
N GLY A 251 9.85 12.90 16.41
CA GLY A 251 9.42 12.56 17.76
C GLY A 251 9.69 11.11 18.20
N GLU A 252 9.89 10.15 17.29
CA GLU A 252 10.15 8.75 17.68
C GLU A 252 11.62 8.49 17.99
N GLU A 253 12.56 9.16 17.32
CA GLU A 253 13.98 8.84 17.46
C GLU A 253 14.47 8.99 18.91
N ALA A 254 14.04 10.05 19.62
CA ALA A 254 14.36 10.24 21.03
C ALA A 254 13.80 9.12 21.93
N LEU A 255 12.59 8.62 21.63
CA LEU A 255 11.96 7.53 22.37
C LEU A 255 12.72 6.21 22.15
N LEU A 256 13.14 5.95 20.91
CA LEU A 256 13.93 4.78 20.53
C LEU A 256 15.32 4.79 21.19
N LEU A 257 15.99 5.95 21.20
CA LEU A 257 17.27 6.11 21.89
C LEU A 257 17.12 5.89 23.41
N LYS A 258 16.03 6.37 24.02
CA LYS A 258 15.72 6.10 25.44
C LYS A 258 15.57 4.60 25.73
N ALA A 259 14.82 3.88 24.89
CA ALA A 259 14.70 2.42 25.01
C ALA A 259 16.07 1.74 24.84
N HIS A 260 16.88 2.20 23.88
CA HIS A 260 18.20 1.62 23.63
C HIS A 260 19.16 1.76 24.81
N ARG A 261 19.11 2.87 25.58
CA ARG A 261 19.91 3.00 26.82
C ARG A 261 19.60 1.89 27.81
N GLN A 262 18.33 1.51 27.95
CA GLN A 262 17.91 0.43 28.84
C GLN A 262 18.39 -0.93 28.33
N VAL A 263 18.32 -1.16 27.02
CA VAL A 263 18.88 -2.36 26.38
C VAL A 263 20.37 -2.47 26.66
N LEU A 264 21.13 -1.38 26.53
CA LEU A 264 22.58 -1.37 26.77
C LEU A 264 22.95 -1.64 28.23
N ALA A 265 22.10 -1.29 29.19
CA ALA A 265 22.32 -1.64 30.60
C ALA A 265 22.34 -3.17 30.81
N ARG A 266 21.63 -3.94 29.97
CA ARG A 266 21.61 -5.40 30.00
C ARG A 266 22.59 -6.05 29.02
N TYR A 267 22.72 -5.47 27.84
CA TYR A 267 23.56 -5.95 26.74
C TYR A 267 24.48 -4.80 26.27
N PRO A 268 25.64 -4.58 26.91
CA PRO A 268 26.50 -3.42 26.65
C PRO A 268 27.02 -3.32 25.22
N ASN A 269 27.03 -4.44 24.49
CA ASN A 269 27.37 -4.52 23.08
C ASN A 269 26.13 -4.56 22.17
N ALA A 270 24.93 -4.17 22.59
CA ALA A 270 23.79 -4.10 21.65
C ALA A 270 24.03 -3.03 20.57
N LEU A 271 23.47 -3.21 19.38
CA LEU A 271 23.50 -2.25 18.28
C LEU A 271 22.06 -1.89 17.87
N LEU A 272 21.77 -0.60 17.83
CA LEU A 272 20.56 -0.07 17.21
C LEU A 272 20.88 0.41 15.79
N VAL A 273 20.22 -0.20 14.79
CA VAL A 273 20.22 0.30 13.42
C VAL A 273 19.04 1.25 13.25
N LEU A 274 19.29 2.55 13.17
CA LEU A 274 18.27 3.60 13.11
C LEU A 274 18.10 4.09 11.67
N VAL A 275 16.90 3.99 11.10
CA VAL A 275 16.65 4.33 9.68
C VAL A 275 15.49 5.33 9.58
N PRO A 276 15.77 6.65 9.50
CA PRO A 276 14.74 7.67 9.33
C PRO A 276 13.98 7.51 8.03
N ARG A 277 12.67 7.80 8.02
CA ARG A 277 11.83 7.66 6.82
C ARG A 277 12.21 8.63 5.70
N HIS A 278 12.75 9.78 6.07
CA HIS A 278 12.86 10.99 5.24
C HIS A 278 14.31 11.44 5.11
N PRO A 279 14.88 11.51 3.90
CA PRO A 279 16.28 11.88 3.68
C PRO A 279 16.66 13.24 4.27
N GLN A 280 15.75 14.22 4.19
CA GLN A 280 16.00 15.56 4.73
C GLN A 280 16.24 15.59 6.25
N ARG A 281 15.92 14.50 6.97
CA ARG A 281 16.13 14.36 8.42
C ARG A 281 17.39 13.59 8.79
N PHE A 282 18.15 13.06 7.83
CA PHE A 282 19.33 12.23 8.13
C PHE A 282 20.36 12.98 8.98
N ASP A 283 20.70 14.21 8.62
CA ASP A 283 21.65 15.02 9.39
C ASP A 283 21.09 15.50 10.72
N GLU A 284 19.77 15.73 10.80
CA GLU A 284 19.08 16.08 12.04
C GLU A 284 19.18 14.94 13.06
N VAL A 285 18.90 13.71 12.64
CA VAL A 285 18.96 12.51 13.49
C VAL A 285 20.41 12.18 13.88
N ALA A 286 21.37 12.36 12.97
CA ALA A 286 22.80 12.22 13.30
C ALA A 286 23.22 13.22 14.39
N LYS A 287 22.79 14.49 14.29
CA LYS A 287 23.04 15.51 15.32
C LYS A 287 22.41 15.15 16.65
N LEU A 288 21.16 14.65 16.65
CA LEU A 288 20.49 14.17 17.86
C LEU A 288 21.34 13.09 18.56
N CYS A 289 21.82 12.09 17.81
CA CYS A 289 22.66 11.03 18.35
C CYS A 289 23.96 11.59 18.97
N ASN A 290 24.63 12.52 18.28
CA ASN A 290 25.87 13.10 18.77
C ASN A 290 25.66 13.94 20.04
N ILE A 291 24.62 14.77 20.08
CA ILE A 291 24.27 15.60 21.26
C ILE A 291 23.99 14.73 22.49
N GLU A 292 23.34 13.59 22.27
CA GLU A 292 23.02 12.62 23.31
C GLU A 292 24.19 11.70 23.72
N GLY A 293 25.38 11.90 23.13
CA GLY A 293 26.61 11.21 23.49
C GLY A 293 26.74 9.79 22.95
N TRP A 294 26.02 9.45 21.88
CA TRP A 294 26.05 8.11 21.28
C TRP A 294 27.29 7.88 20.43
N THR A 295 27.86 6.68 20.50
CA THR A 295 28.89 6.27 19.52
C THR A 295 28.21 5.87 18.21
N LEU A 296 28.29 6.75 17.21
CA LEU A 296 27.54 6.68 15.95
C LEU A 296 28.45 6.31 14.76
N SER A 297 27.99 5.39 13.91
CA SER A 297 28.51 5.16 12.55
C SER A 297 27.41 5.45 11.52
N ARG A 298 27.73 6.10 10.41
CA ARG A 298 26.80 6.45 9.32
C ARG A 298 27.02 5.59 8.08
N ARG A 299 25.93 5.05 7.51
CA ARG A 299 25.98 4.22 6.30
C ARG A 299 26.42 5.02 5.07
N SER A 300 25.91 6.23 4.89
CA SER A 300 26.22 7.11 3.75
C SER A 300 27.72 7.47 3.65
N GLN A 301 28.41 7.43 4.79
CA GLN A 301 29.84 7.73 4.90
C GLN A 301 30.71 6.47 4.87
N GLN A 302 30.11 5.29 4.66
CA GLN A 302 30.79 3.99 4.68
C GLN A 302 31.62 3.76 5.96
N GLN A 303 31.15 4.31 7.09
CA GLN A 303 31.84 4.14 8.37
C GLN A 303 31.61 2.73 8.90
N SER A 304 32.71 2.05 9.25
CA SER A 304 32.66 0.73 9.86
C SER A 304 31.92 0.74 11.19
N VAL A 305 31.22 -0.34 11.49
CA VAL A 305 30.67 -0.61 12.81
C VAL A 305 31.75 -1.30 13.65
N THR A 306 32.13 -0.69 14.77
CA THR A 306 33.09 -1.28 15.72
C THR A 306 32.36 -1.89 16.90
N ALA A 307 33.09 -2.57 17.79
CA ALA A 307 32.54 -3.09 19.03
C ALA A 307 31.96 -1.99 19.94
N GLN A 308 32.44 -0.74 19.81
CA GLN A 308 31.98 0.42 20.58
C GLN A 308 30.81 1.14 19.92
N THR A 309 30.56 0.93 18.62
CA THR A 309 29.41 1.54 17.94
C THR A 309 28.12 1.08 18.61
N GLN A 310 27.30 2.05 19.02
CA GLN A 310 26.00 1.82 19.67
C GLN A 310 24.85 2.07 18.68
N ILE A 311 25.02 3.07 17.81
CA ILE A 311 24.04 3.44 16.79
C ILE A 311 24.68 3.31 15.41
N TYR A 312 24.02 2.59 14.51
CA TYR A 312 24.31 2.63 13.08
C TYR A 312 23.16 3.33 12.35
N LEU A 313 23.43 4.50 11.79
CA LEU A 313 22.42 5.29 11.09
C LEU A 313 22.35 4.87 9.62
N GLY A 314 21.22 4.29 9.22
CA GLY A 314 20.88 4.00 7.83
C GLY A 314 20.38 5.27 7.13
N ASP A 315 21.31 6.12 6.71
CA ASP A 315 21.05 7.40 6.04
C ASP A 315 21.23 7.34 4.51
N THR A 316 20.72 6.26 3.92
CA THR A 316 20.73 5.99 2.49
C THR A 316 19.36 5.48 2.04
N LEU A 317 19.03 5.69 0.77
CA LEU A 317 17.73 5.30 0.21
C LEU A 317 17.75 3.86 -0.32
N GLY A 318 16.66 3.12 -0.10
CA GLY A 318 16.44 1.81 -0.71
C GLY A 318 17.09 0.61 0.00
N GLU A 319 17.76 0.82 1.14
CA GLU A 319 18.54 -0.23 1.81
C GLU A 319 17.86 -0.81 3.07
N LEU A 320 16.65 -0.33 3.40
CA LEU A 320 15.95 -0.70 4.63
C LEU A 320 15.71 -2.21 4.77
N ALA A 321 15.31 -2.90 3.69
CA ALA A 321 15.12 -4.34 3.69
C ALA A 321 16.41 -5.10 4.07
N ALA A 322 17.56 -4.69 3.51
CA ALA A 322 18.85 -5.31 3.84
C ALA A 322 19.24 -5.05 5.30
N LEU A 323 18.95 -3.85 5.82
CA LEU A 323 19.17 -3.52 7.22
C LEU A 323 18.27 -4.35 8.15
N TYR A 324 16.98 -4.52 7.83
CA TYR A 324 16.10 -5.44 8.56
C TYR A 324 16.61 -6.88 8.50
N ALA A 325 17.14 -7.31 7.35
CA ALA A 325 17.72 -8.64 7.20
C ALA A 325 18.96 -8.83 8.07
N ALA A 326 19.72 -7.78 8.39
CA ALA A 326 20.88 -7.88 9.29
C ALA A 326 20.52 -7.92 10.79
N GLY A 327 19.34 -7.39 11.16
CA GLY A 327 18.86 -7.33 12.54
C GLY A 327 18.16 -8.60 13.02
N SER A 328 18.15 -8.84 14.33
CA SER A 328 17.43 -9.96 14.95
C SER A 328 15.97 -9.63 15.30
N VAL A 329 15.68 -8.35 15.54
CA VAL A 329 14.35 -7.82 15.86
C VAL A 329 14.12 -6.53 15.08
N ALA A 330 12.91 -6.32 14.56
CA ALA A 330 12.56 -5.12 13.83
C ALA A 330 11.56 -4.28 14.62
N PHE A 331 11.75 -2.96 14.65
CA PHE A 331 10.76 -1.98 15.05
C PHE A 331 10.35 -1.16 13.83
N VAL A 332 9.04 -0.94 13.64
CA VAL A 332 8.50 -0.20 12.49
C VAL A 332 7.93 1.12 12.97
N GLY A 333 8.55 2.21 12.54
CA GLY A 333 8.20 3.58 12.94
C GLY A 333 6.91 4.14 12.31
N GLY A 334 6.69 5.42 12.57
CA GLY A 334 5.41 6.11 12.37
C GLY A 334 4.31 5.61 13.29
N SER A 335 4.66 4.89 14.37
CA SER A 335 3.76 4.06 15.17
C SER A 335 3.75 4.41 16.66
N LEU A 336 4.84 4.95 17.21
CA LEU A 336 4.89 5.54 18.56
C LEU A 336 4.33 6.96 18.60
N VAL A 337 4.13 7.55 17.42
CA VAL A 337 3.44 8.82 17.20
C VAL A 337 2.20 8.56 16.35
N SER A 338 1.18 9.41 16.46
CA SER A 338 -0.12 9.24 15.78
C SER A 338 -0.07 9.52 14.28
N LEU A 339 0.71 8.72 13.53
CA LEU A 339 0.94 8.83 12.09
C LEU A 339 0.46 7.60 11.29
N GLY A 340 -0.11 6.60 11.97
CA GLY A 340 -0.76 5.44 11.37
C GLY A 340 0.15 4.26 11.03
N GLY A 341 1.42 4.31 11.40
CA GLY A 341 2.40 3.25 11.21
C GLY A 341 2.95 3.16 9.79
N HIS A 342 3.99 2.35 9.64
CA HIS A 342 4.63 2.01 8.38
C HIS A 342 4.57 0.50 8.08
N ASN A 343 5.25 0.08 7.01
CA ASN A 343 5.08 -1.26 6.45
C ASN A 343 5.67 -2.36 7.35
N VAL A 344 4.81 -2.99 8.15
CA VAL A 344 5.18 -4.12 9.02
C VAL A 344 5.44 -5.43 8.26
N LEU A 345 5.02 -5.52 6.99
CA LEU A 345 5.15 -6.75 6.23
C LEU A 345 6.59 -7.01 5.76
N GLU A 346 7.38 -5.94 5.51
CA GLU A 346 8.76 -6.06 5.05
C GLU A 346 9.66 -6.82 6.05
N PRO A 347 9.76 -6.43 7.34
CA PRO A 347 10.52 -7.21 8.31
C PRO A 347 9.90 -8.57 8.62
N ALA A 348 8.57 -8.68 8.62
CA ALA A 348 7.90 -9.96 8.85
C ALA A 348 8.19 -10.98 7.73
N ALA A 349 8.28 -10.54 6.46
CA ALA A 349 8.63 -11.40 5.33
C ALA A 349 10.08 -11.88 5.37
N LEU A 350 10.98 -11.07 5.96
CA LEU A 350 12.36 -11.45 6.26
C LEU A 350 12.46 -12.41 7.44
N GLY A 351 11.35 -12.76 8.09
CA GLY A 351 11.32 -13.65 9.25
C GLY A 351 11.84 -12.98 10.51
N ARG A 352 11.64 -11.67 10.66
CA ARG A 352 11.99 -10.93 11.89
C ARG A 352 10.74 -10.73 12.75
N PRO A 353 10.81 -10.95 14.08
CA PRO A 353 9.77 -10.48 14.98
C PRO A 353 9.65 -8.97 14.88
N VAL A 354 8.41 -8.48 14.86
CA VAL A 354 8.10 -7.07 14.60
C VAL A 354 7.56 -6.41 15.86
N LEU A 355 8.10 -5.25 16.19
CA LEU A 355 7.62 -4.34 17.21
C LEU A 355 7.04 -3.10 16.52
N SER A 356 5.93 -2.58 17.03
CA SER A 356 5.32 -1.35 16.52
C SER A 356 4.56 -0.65 17.65
N GLY A 357 4.43 0.67 17.62
CA GLY A 357 3.51 1.37 18.54
C GLY A 357 2.05 1.21 18.15
N SER A 358 1.14 1.64 19.02
CA SER A 358 -0.31 1.52 18.83
C SER A 358 -0.89 2.29 17.65
N SER A 359 -0.18 3.27 17.06
CA SER A 359 -0.67 3.95 15.86
C SER A 359 -0.43 3.07 14.62
N ILE A 360 -1.43 2.25 14.30
CA ILE A 360 -1.38 1.25 13.22
C ILE A 360 -2.45 1.46 12.15
N GLU A 361 -3.12 2.61 12.12
CA GLU A 361 -4.31 2.86 11.30
C GLU A 361 -4.11 2.57 9.80
N ASN A 362 -2.92 2.82 9.24
CA ASN A 362 -2.61 2.56 7.83
C ASN A 362 -2.40 1.07 7.52
N PHE A 363 -2.07 0.27 8.55
CA PHE A 363 -1.65 -1.14 8.45
C PHE A 363 -2.46 -2.06 9.36
N ALA A 364 -3.61 -1.61 9.87
CA ALA A 364 -4.44 -2.40 10.81
C ALA A 364 -4.85 -3.76 10.23
N ASP A 365 -5.09 -3.82 8.91
CA ASP A 365 -5.47 -5.06 8.22
C ASP A 365 -4.34 -6.09 8.08
N VAL A 366 -3.09 -5.68 8.30
CA VAL A 366 -1.92 -6.58 8.31
C VAL A 366 -1.40 -6.83 9.72
N VAL A 367 -1.61 -5.90 10.64
CA VAL A 367 -1.19 -6.02 12.03
C VAL A 367 -1.98 -7.12 12.75
N GLU A 368 -3.30 -7.14 12.62
CA GLU A 368 -4.15 -8.14 13.31
C GLU A 368 -3.74 -9.60 12.99
N PRO A 369 -3.56 -10.01 11.71
CA PRO A 369 -3.05 -11.34 11.39
C PRO A 369 -1.66 -11.65 11.95
N LEU A 370 -0.74 -10.67 11.96
CA LEU A 370 0.62 -10.87 12.48
C LEU A 370 0.66 -10.97 14.01
N GLN A 371 -0.20 -10.22 14.71
CA GLN A 371 -0.37 -10.35 16.16
C GLN A 371 -0.97 -11.69 16.53
N ALA A 372 -1.98 -12.17 15.78
CA ALA A 372 -2.65 -13.44 16.05
C ALA A 372 -1.70 -14.65 16.03
N VAL A 373 -0.63 -14.57 15.22
CA VAL A 373 0.41 -15.61 15.15
C VAL A 373 1.63 -15.33 16.03
N GLY A 374 1.58 -14.27 16.87
CA GLY A 374 2.67 -13.88 17.77
C GLY A 374 3.90 -13.30 17.08
N SER A 375 3.80 -12.89 15.81
CA SER A 375 4.92 -12.30 15.06
C SER A 375 5.07 -10.80 15.26
N LEU A 376 4.01 -10.12 15.71
CA LEU A 376 4.00 -8.68 15.95
C LEU A 376 3.55 -8.39 17.39
N THR A 377 4.31 -7.55 18.09
CA THR A 377 3.97 -7.05 19.42
C THR A 377 3.82 -5.53 19.39
N LEU A 378 2.71 -5.03 19.96
CA LEU A 378 2.52 -3.59 20.14
C LEU A 378 3.23 -3.10 21.40
N VAL A 379 3.96 -1.99 21.29
CA VAL A 379 4.75 -1.39 22.37
C VAL A 379 4.50 0.12 22.40
N ASP A 380 3.89 0.60 23.48
CA ASP A 380 3.41 2.00 23.56
C ASP A 380 4.32 2.94 24.37
N SER A 381 5.48 2.45 24.82
CA SER A 381 6.43 3.25 25.57
C SER A 381 7.87 2.79 25.33
N PRO A 382 8.87 3.65 25.60
CA PRO A 382 10.28 3.25 25.59
C PRO A 382 10.57 2.06 26.50
N ASP A 383 9.89 1.97 27.66
CA ASP A 383 10.09 0.90 28.63
C ASP A 383 9.54 -0.42 28.09
N ALA A 384 8.31 -0.42 27.54
CA ALA A 384 7.72 -1.60 26.92
C ALA A 384 8.53 -2.09 25.70
N LEU A 385 9.08 -1.16 24.91
CA LEU A 385 9.97 -1.48 23.80
C LEU A 385 11.27 -2.13 24.30
N ALA A 386 11.90 -1.56 25.33
CA ALA A 386 13.11 -2.11 25.92
C ALA A 386 12.88 -3.52 26.49
N ASP A 387 11.79 -3.72 27.24
CA ASP A 387 11.42 -5.02 27.81
C ASP A 387 11.20 -6.09 26.72
N ALA A 388 10.49 -5.73 25.63
CA ALA A 388 10.27 -6.63 24.51
C ALA A 388 11.58 -7.00 23.80
N LEU A 389 12.47 -6.02 23.55
CA LEU A 389 13.79 -6.25 22.96
C LEU A 389 14.65 -7.15 23.84
N ILE A 390 14.74 -6.85 25.14
CA ILE A 390 15.49 -7.64 26.12
C ILE A 390 14.96 -9.07 26.17
N GLY A 391 13.62 -9.24 26.14
CA GLY A 391 12.97 -10.54 26.11
C GLY A 391 13.34 -11.37 24.88
N TYR A 392 13.34 -10.76 23.69
CA TYR A 392 13.76 -11.44 22.46
C TYR A 392 15.26 -11.77 22.45
N PHE A 393 16.12 -10.88 22.94
CA PHE A 393 17.56 -11.15 23.05
C PHE A 393 17.88 -12.23 24.09
N ALA A 394 17.12 -12.29 25.19
CA ALA A 394 17.28 -13.33 26.21
C ALA A 394 16.80 -14.71 25.74
N ALA A 395 15.92 -14.75 24.74
CA ALA A 395 15.37 -15.99 24.19
C ALA A 395 15.38 -15.96 22.64
N PRO A 396 16.55 -16.12 22.00
CA PRO A 396 16.69 -16.04 20.54
C PRO A 396 15.80 -17.04 19.79
N GLU A 397 15.55 -18.22 20.36
CA GLU A 397 14.63 -19.21 19.78
C GLU A 397 13.18 -18.69 19.73
N LYS A 398 12.72 -17.93 20.74
CA LYS A 398 11.40 -17.29 20.70
C LYS A 398 11.33 -16.22 19.60
N ALA A 399 12.40 -15.43 19.45
CA ALA A 399 12.51 -14.44 18.39
C ALA A 399 12.44 -15.09 17.00
N TYR A 400 13.18 -16.20 16.82
CA TYR A 400 13.16 -16.98 15.59
C TYR A 400 11.77 -17.58 15.29
N GLN A 401 11.12 -18.16 16.29
CA GLN A 401 9.77 -18.72 16.14
C GLN A 401 8.74 -17.66 15.76
N ALA A 402 8.74 -16.51 16.43
CA ALA A 402 7.87 -15.37 16.12
C ALA A 402 8.10 -14.87 14.68
N GLY A 403 9.36 -14.69 14.29
CA GLY A 403 9.73 -14.30 12.94
C GLY A 403 9.28 -15.31 11.87
N ARG A 404 9.50 -16.61 12.10
CA ARG A 404 9.01 -17.66 11.19
C ARG A 404 7.49 -17.67 11.07
N ALA A 405 6.77 -17.47 12.18
CA ALA A 405 5.32 -17.44 12.17
C ALA A 405 4.79 -16.29 11.29
N GLY A 406 5.40 -15.11 11.39
CA GLY A 406 5.09 -13.96 10.53
C GLY A 406 5.36 -14.23 9.06
N ARG A 407 6.55 -14.77 8.76
CA ARG A 407 6.90 -15.15 7.38
C ARG A 407 5.91 -16.17 6.82
N ALA A 408 5.58 -17.22 7.57
CA ALA A 408 4.59 -18.22 7.16
C ALA A 408 3.21 -17.60 6.90
N ALA A 409 2.74 -16.71 7.78
CA ALA A 409 1.48 -16.00 7.59
C ALA A 409 1.48 -15.16 6.29
N ILE A 410 2.59 -14.52 5.95
CA ILE A 410 2.74 -13.77 4.69
C ILE A 410 2.76 -14.72 3.49
N GLU A 411 3.53 -15.82 3.55
CA GLU A 411 3.62 -16.80 2.46
C GLU A 411 2.25 -17.39 2.10
N THR A 412 1.38 -17.65 3.10
CA THR A 412 0.01 -18.14 2.83
C THR A 412 -0.86 -17.14 2.05
N GLN A 413 -0.50 -15.86 2.06
CA GLN A 413 -1.22 -14.81 1.33
C GLN A 413 -0.58 -14.43 -0.01
N LYS A 414 0.60 -14.97 -0.34
CA LYS A 414 1.27 -14.72 -1.62
C LYS A 414 0.54 -15.32 -2.82
N GLY A 415 0.94 -14.87 -4.00
CA GLY A 415 0.38 -15.29 -5.28
C GLY A 415 -0.94 -14.59 -5.62
N ALA A 416 -1.34 -13.58 -4.84
CA ALA A 416 -2.46 -12.72 -5.14
C ALA A 416 -2.22 -11.95 -6.43
N LEU A 417 -0.99 -11.48 -6.69
CA LEU A 417 -0.65 -10.83 -7.95
C LEU A 417 -0.78 -11.78 -9.13
N ALA A 418 -0.19 -12.98 -9.05
CA ALA A 418 -0.27 -13.98 -10.11
C ALA A 418 -1.73 -14.36 -10.43
N ARG A 419 -2.53 -14.69 -9.40
CA ARG A 419 -3.97 -14.96 -9.55
C ARG A 419 -4.72 -13.76 -10.13
N THR A 420 -4.34 -12.54 -9.74
CA THR A 420 -4.92 -11.31 -10.28
C THR A 420 -4.63 -11.14 -11.76
N LEU A 421 -3.35 -11.25 -12.17
CA LEU A 421 -2.94 -11.13 -13.56
C LEU A 421 -3.57 -12.22 -14.44
N THR A 422 -3.65 -13.47 -13.97
CA THR A 422 -4.35 -14.55 -14.68
C THR A 422 -5.83 -14.24 -14.89
N GLY A 423 -6.52 -13.72 -13.87
CA GLY A 423 -7.93 -13.32 -13.99
C GLY A 423 -8.14 -12.16 -14.96
N LEU A 424 -7.25 -11.15 -14.94
CA LEU A 424 -7.30 -10.02 -15.86
C LEU A 424 -6.98 -10.43 -17.31
N ALA A 425 -6.07 -11.39 -17.52
CA ALA A 425 -5.74 -11.91 -18.84
C ALA A 425 -6.95 -12.51 -19.55
N GLY A 426 -7.88 -13.13 -18.82
CA GLY A 426 -9.13 -13.64 -19.38
C GLY A 426 -10.13 -12.57 -19.84
N LEU A 427 -9.86 -11.28 -19.56
CA LEU A 427 -10.70 -10.15 -19.98
C LEU A 427 -10.11 -9.34 -21.13
N LEU A 428 -8.82 -9.47 -21.38
CA LEU A 428 -8.16 -8.76 -22.48
C LEU A 428 -8.30 -9.56 -23.78
N PRO A 429 -8.41 -8.88 -24.93
CA PRO A 429 -8.37 -9.55 -26.23
C PRO A 429 -7.03 -10.28 -26.40
N THR A 430 -7.09 -11.51 -26.91
CA THR A 430 -5.93 -12.36 -27.25
C THR A 430 -5.18 -11.85 -28.46
#